data_AF-A0AAN6EWV2-F1
#
_entry.id   AF-A0AAN6EWV2-F1
#
_cell.length_a   1.000
_cell.length_b   1.000
_cell.length_c   1.000
_cell.angle_alpha   90.00
_cell.angle_beta   90.00
_cell.angle_gamma   90.00
#
_symmetry.space_group_name_H-M   'P 1'
#
loop_
_entity.id
_entity.type
_entity.pdbx_description
1 polymer ?
#
loop_
_entity_poly.entity_id
_entity_poly.type
_entity_poly.pdbx_seq_one_letter_code
_entity_poly.pdbx_strand_id
1 'polypeptide(L)'
;MLDDSHKRLRTPFRTPAIPQKVNLRPAPKKSVSAADRLANARDKTSIYAIAQQHDMSQDERDKWRKELKDRFSPGARPMPTTLQGLSSLANERIEDAIARGQFKNIPRGKGKNVERDYNANSPFLDTTEYFMNKIIQKQEIVPPWIEKQQELVKAVASFRGRLRNDWRRHAARMISSTGGSVEDQIRRAKGYALAEERVNPRVQKVESLSAISSDGNLTNITVEERIAAGERAEPEEAVEIRVTEESAQQSETGASKTTATSTAQQDTTHTATPLDTEVDTPTPPPIESTSSTTNSAPQQPQPRLRPSVLPMPYPFRDPIWEKAELAYHSLAVKELNDLTRSYNLMAPKIAQKPYYNLQRELNRCFADVAPTLADAILERSRKPAVKIAVMGHREGGVLERFGEGIGAEKYRGHEGRIRDEVEGKGYGFREFWRDLFGGPKRQRERGAA
;
A
#
# COMPACT_ATOMS: atom_id res chain seq x y z
N MET A 1 -64.88 34.68 30.14
CA MET A 1 -64.76 33.33 30.72
C MET A 1 -63.37 32.81 30.40
N LEU A 2 -62.56 32.68 31.46
CA LEU A 2 -61.30 31.93 31.60
C LEU A 2 -60.15 32.20 30.58
N ASP A 3 -59.34 33.21 30.90
CA ASP A 3 -57.93 33.24 30.50
C ASP A 3 -57.14 32.18 31.28
N ASP A 4 -56.63 31.19 30.57
CA ASP A 4 -55.90 30.05 31.12
C ASP A 4 -54.48 30.45 31.55
N SER A 5 -54.27 30.43 32.86
CA SER A 5 -53.03 30.77 33.54
C SER A 5 -52.01 29.63 33.47
N HIS A 6 -51.29 29.52 32.34
CA HIS A 6 -50.09 28.69 32.27
C HIS A 6 -48.85 29.51 32.65
N LYS A 7 -48.47 29.47 33.93
CA LYS A 7 -47.17 29.97 34.41
C LYS A 7 -46.05 29.15 33.75
N ARG A 8 -45.28 29.79 32.87
CA ARG A 8 -44.09 29.17 32.27
C ARG A 8 -43.07 28.83 33.37
N LEU A 9 -42.58 27.58 33.36
CA LEU A 9 -41.53 27.10 34.25
C LEU A 9 -40.30 28.03 34.19
N ARG A 10 -39.75 28.36 35.36
CA ARG A 10 -38.59 29.24 35.53
C ARG A 10 -37.37 28.62 34.83
N THR A 11 -36.97 29.20 33.70
CA THR A 11 -35.71 28.86 33.03
C THR A 11 -34.53 29.36 33.86
N PRO A 12 -33.39 28.64 33.89
CA PRO A 12 -32.21 29.09 34.63
C PRO A 12 -31.71 30.42 34.06
N PHE A 13 -31.30 31.32 34.96
CA PHE A 13 -30.85 32.68 34.65
C PHE A 13 -29.64 32.64 33.71
N ARG A 14 -29.86 32.98 32.44
CA ARG A 14 -28.79 33.20 31.45
C ARG A 14 -28.20 34.58 31.72
N THR A 15 -26.93 34.64 32.09
CA THR A 15 -26.21 35.92 32.24
C THR A 15 -26.34 36.72 30.93
N PRO A 16 -26.64 38.03 31.00
CA PRO A 16 -26.75 38.85 29.79
C PRO A 16 -25.42 38.77 29.04
N ALA A 17 -25.47 38.28 27.80
CA ALA A 17 -24.31 38.25 26.94
C ALA A 17 -23.85 39.69 26.70
N ILE A 18 -22.60 39.98 27.05
CA ILE A 18 -21.96 41.26 26.75
C ILE A 18 -22.10 41.47 25.23
N PRO A 19 -22.67 42.60 24.76
CA PRO A 19 -22.79 42.84 23.33
C PRO A 19 -21.39 42.86 22.73
N GLN A 20 -21.11 41.91 21.84
CA GLN A 20 -19.87 41.93 21.08
C GLN A 20 -19.79 43.27 20.34
N LYS A 21 -18.66 43.98 20.46
CA LYS A 21 -18.43 45.27 19.82
C LYS A 21 -18.60 45.08 18.30
N VAL A 22 -19.75 45.47 17.77
CA VAL A 22 -20.05 45.39 16.34
C VAL A 22 -19.12 46.38 15.66
N ASN A 23 -18.20 45.86 14.85
CA ASN A 23 -17.37 46.69 13.98
C ASN A 23 -18.28 47.35 12.94
N LEU A 24 -18.64 48.62 13.15
CA LEU A 24 -19.45 49.44 12.23
C LEU A 24 -18.70 49.81 10.93
N ARG A 25 -17.50 49.26 10.72
CA ARG A 25 -16.75 49.43 9.49
C ARG A 25 -17.45 48.64 8.37
N PRO A 26 -17.75 49.26 7.22
CA PRO A 26 -18.31 48.54 6.09
C PRO A 26 -17.41 47.36 5.72
N ALA A 27 -17.94 46.14 5.84
CA ALA A 27 -17.23 44.94 5.42
C ALA A 27 -17.12 44.93 3.88
N PRO A 28 -16.01 44.40 3.32
CA PRO A 28 -15.89 44.26 1.88
C PRO A 28 -17.03 43.38 1.36
N LYS A 29 -17.63 43.79 0.23
CA LYS A 29 -18.72 43.03 -0.41
C LYS A 29 -18.21 41.64 -0.78
N LYS A 30 -18.92 40.59 -0.37
CA LYS A 30 -18.58 39.20 -0.75
C LYS A 30 -18.66 39.07 -2.28
N SER A 31 -17.63 38.53 -2.91
CA SER A 31 -17.61 38.26 -4.35
C SER A 31 -18.58 37.13 -4.66
N VAL A 32 -19.78 37.48 -5.13
CA VAL A 32 -20.78 36.50 -5.58
C VAL A 32 -20.41 36.04 -6.98
N SER A 33 -20.33 34.71 -7.18
CA SER A 33 -20.09 34.06 -8.47
C SER A 33 -21.15 34.47 -9.49
N ALA A 34 -20.80 34.54 -10.79
CA ALA A 34 -21.75 34.86 -11.85
C ALA A 34 -22.98 33.93 -11.85
N ALA A 35 -22.76 32.65 -11.54
CA ALA A 35 -23.81 31.65 -11.41
C ALA A 35 -24.80 32.00 -10.27
N ASP A 36 -24.29 32.38 -9.10
CA ASP A 36 -25.12 32.77 -7.95
C ASP A 36 -25.88 34.07 -8.20
N ARG A 37 -25.34 34.99 -9.02
CA ARG A 37 -26.06 36.21 -9.42
C ARG A 37 -27.23 35.88 -10.33
N LEU A 38 -27.04 34.97 -11.29
CA LEU A 38 -28.11 34.51 -12.18
C LEU A 38 -29.18 33.74 -11.40
N ALA A 39 -28.79 32.86 -10.48
CA ALA A 39 -29.73 32.15 -9.61
C ALA A 39 -30.56 33.12 -8.77
N ASN A 40 -29.91 34.07 -8.07
CA ASN A 40 -30.60 35.09 -7.30
C ASN A 40 -31.48 36.02 -8.14
N ALA A 41 -31.07 36.36 -9.37
CA ALA A 41 -31.88 37.16 -10.29
C ALA A 41 -33.14 36.39 -10.71
N ARG A 42 -32.98 35.12 -11.11
CA ARG A 42 -34.11 34.24 -11.44
C ARG A 42 -35.06 34.09 -10.25
N ASP A 43 -34.54 33.82 -9.06
CA ASP A 43 -35.36 33.67 -7.85
C ASP A 43 -36.14 34.96 -7.55
N LYS A 44 -35.50 36.13 -7.64
CA LYS A 44 -36.18 37.43 -7.49
C LYS A 44 -37.27 37.65 -8.53
N THR A 45 -37.02 37.31 -9.79
CA THR A 45 -38.06 37.42 -10.84
C THR A 45 -39.24 36.50 -10.58
N SER A 46 -38.98 35.28 -10.09
CA SER A 46 -40.05 34.34 -9.71
C SER A 46 -40.86 34.86 -8.53
N ILE A 47 -40.22 35.42 -7.50
CA ILE A 47 -40.89 36.01 -6.34
C ILE A 47 -41.77 37.19 -6.75
N TYR A 48 -41.29 38.06 -7.64
CA TYR A 48 -42.10 39.18 -8.16
C TYR A 48 -43.27 38.72 -9.02
N ALA A 49 -43.07 37.72 -9.90
CA ALA A 49 -44.15 37.14 -10.68
C ALA A 49 -45.25 36.53 -9.79
N ILE A 50 -44.84 35.90 -8.68
CA ILE A 50 -45.75 35.31 -7.69
C ILE A 50 -46.45 36.39 -6.85
N ALA A 51 -45.74 37.44 -6.43
CA ALA A 51 -46.32 38.54 -5.64
C ALA A 51 -47.42 39.30 -6.42
N GLN A 52 -47.33 39.29 -7.76
CA GLN A 52 -48.35 39.85 -8.64
C GLN A 52 -49.64 39.01 -8.70
N GLN A 53 -49.60 37.73 -8.31
CA GLN A 53 -50.75 36.82 -8.33
C GLN A 53 -51.46 36.81 -6.97
N HIS A 54 -52.45 37.69 -6.79
CA HIS A 54 -53.09 37.94 -5.49
C HIS A 54 -54.18 36.94 -5.07
N ASP A 55 -54.52 35.95 -5.91
CA ASP A 55 -55.76 35.16 -5.74
C ASP A 55 -55.61 33.77 -5.09
N MET A 56 -54.41 33.38 -4.65
CA MET A 56 -54.18 32.04 -4.07
C MET A 56 -53.99 32.09 -2.55
N SER A 57 -54.57 31.15 -1.82
CA SER A 57 -54.40 31.06 -0.36
C SER A 57 -52.95 30.77 0.03
N GLN A 58 -52.53 31.18 1.24
CA GLN A 58 -51.14 31.05 1.70
C GLN A 58 -50.63 29.60 1.63
N ASP A 59 -51.48 28.64 2.01
CA ASP A 59 -51.13 27.21 2.05
C ASP A 59 -51.05 26.58 0.65
N GLU A 60 -51.88 27.04 -0.30
CA GLU A 60 -51.81 26.61 -1.70
C GLU A 60 -50.58 27.21 -2.39
N ARG A 61 -50.22 28.46 -2.07
CA ARG A 61 -48.99 29.12 -2.54
C ARG A 61 -47.75 28.38 -2.08
N ASP A 62 -47.73 27.86 -0.85
CA ASP A 62 -46.59 27.13 -0.30
C ASP A 62 -46.45 25.73 -0.91
N LYS A 63 -47.56 25.02 -1.11
CA LYS A 63 -47.57 23.74 -1.85
C LYS A 63 -47.12 23.91 -3.29
N TRP A 64 -47.57 24.98 -3.96
CA TRP A 64 -47.18 25.29 -5.34
C TRP A 64 -45.70 25.69 -5.45
N ARG A 65 -45.20 26.51 -4.52
CA ARG A 65 -43.77 26.83 -4.41
C ARG A 65 -42.94 25.57 -4.19
N LYS A 66 -43.43 24.65 -3.34
CA LYS A 66 -42.78 23.38 -3.07
C LYS A 66 -42.75 22.48 -4.31
N GLU A 67 -43.87 22.38 -5.04
CA GLU A 67 -43.95 21.62 -6.30
C GLU A 67 -43.05 22.19 -7.40
N LEU A 68 -43.01 23.51 -7.58
CA LEU A 68 -42.08 24.16 -8.50
C LEU A 68 -40.62 23.90 -8.09
N LYS A 69 -40.31 24.04 -6.80
CA LYS A 69 -38.97 23.77 -6.27
C LYS A 69 -38.58 22.30 -6.47
N ASP A 70 -39.51 21.38 -6.32
CA ASP A 70 -39.28 19.95 -6.49
C ASP A 70 -39.08 19.54 -7.95
N ARG A 71 -39.79 20.20 -8.89
CA ARG A 71 -39.66 19.98 -10.34
C ARG A 71 -38.42 20.63 -10.96
N PHE A 72 -37.98 21.77 -10.43
CA PHE A 72 -36.87 22.56 -10.97
C PHE A 72 -35.55 22.44 -10.19
N SER A 73 -35.51 21.64 -9.13
CA SER A 73 -34.23 21.26 -8.51
C SER A 73 -33.49 20.31 -9.46
N PRO A 74 -32.29 20.67 -9.96
CA PRO A 74 -31.49 19.77 -10.78
C PRO A 74 -31.21 18.47 -10.01
N GLY A 75 -31.40 17.32 -10.66
CA GLY A 75 -31.65 15.98 -10.09
C GLY A 75 -30.62 15.34 -9.14
N ALA A 76 -29.78 16.11 -8.45
CA ALA A 76 -28.94 15.66 -7.35
C ALA A 76 -29.29 16.46 -6.08
N ARG A 77 -30.28 15.98 -5.32
CA ARG A 77 -30.60 16.59 -4.02
C ARG A 77 -29.46 16.30 -3.03
N PRO A 78 -28.90 17.30 -2.35
CA PRO A 78 -27.90 17.06 -1.33
C PRO A 78 -28.56 16.33 -0.15
N MET A 79 -28.04 15.15 0.19
CA MET A 79 -28.47 14.45 1.40
C MET A 79 -28.12 15.31 2.63
N PRO A 80 -29.06 15.54 3.55
CA PRO A 80 -28.80 16.34 4.75
C PRO A 80 -27.75 15.63 5.60
N THR A 81 -26.78 16.39 6.09
CA THR A 81 -25.61 15.87 6.82
C THR A 81 -25.87 15.63 8.30
N THR A 82 -27.04 16.02 8.83
CA THR A 82 -27.41 15.86 10.24
C THR A 82 -28.48 14.78 10.42
N LEU A 83 -28.40 14.02 11.52
CA LEU A 83 -29.38 12.97 11.87
C LEU A 83 -30.82 13.50 11.92
N GLN A 84 -31.02 14.70 12.47
CA GLN A 84 -32.34 15.34 12.53
C GLN A 84 -32.82 15.87 11.17
N GLY A 85 -31.88 16.26 10.29
CA GLY A 85 -32.19 16.60 8.91
C GLY A 85 -32.59 15.38 8.08
N LEU A 86 -31.91 14.26 8.30
CA LEU A 86 -32.26 12.96 7.71
C LEU A 86 -33.63 12.48 8.19
N SER A 87 -33.97 12.65 9.48
CA SER A 87 -35.29 12.28 9.99
C SER A 87 -36.40 13.17 9.41
N SER A 88 -36.17 14.48 9.29
CA SER A 88 -37.15 15.40 8.68
C SER A 88 -37.37 15.08 7.20
N LEU A 89 -36.30 14.84 6.45
CA LEU A 89 -36.37 14.43 5.04
C LEU A 89 -37.01 13.05 4.87
N ALA A 90 -36.74 12.12 5.80
CA ALA A 90 -37.36 10.81 5.80
C ALA A 90 -38.87 10.94 6.05
N ASN A 91 -39.30 11.74 7.03
CA ASN A 91 -40.71 11.99 7.32
C ASN A 91 -41.42 12.62 6.12
N GLU A 92 -40.80 13.62 5.48
CA GLU A 92 -41.33 14.24 4.25
C GLU A 92 -41.48 13.21 3.12
N ARG A 93 -40.47 12.36 2.89
CA ARG A 93 -40.54 11.28 1.89
C ARG A 93 -41.61 10.23 2.24
N ILE A 94 -41.78 9.93 3.53
CA ILE A 94 -42.81 9.00 4.01
C ILE A 94 -44.19 9.60 3.75
N GLU A 95 -44.44 10.87 4.09
CA GLU A 95 -45.70 11.56 3.84
C GLU A 95 -46.02 11.62 2.33
N ASP A 96 -45.03 11.96 1.51
CA ASP A 96 -45.12 11.95 0.05
C ASP A 96 -45.48 10.56 -0.52
N ALA A 97 -44.85 9.50 -0.02
CA ALA A 97 -45.13 8.13 -0.43
C ALA A 97 -46.48 7.61 0.11
N ILE A 98 -46.95 8.12 1.26
CA ILE A 98 -48.32 7.90 1.77
C ILE A 98 -49.32 8.57 0.83
N ALA A 99 -49.08 9.82 0.43
CA ALA A 99 -49.93 10.56 -0.51
C ALA A 99 -50.01 9.87 -1.88
N ARG A 100 -48.90 9.29 -2.36
CA ARG A 100 -48.86 8.46 -3.58
C ARG A 100 -49.51 7.08 -3.40
N GLY A 101 -49.94 6.72 -2.19
CA GLY A 101 -50.59 5.43 -1.91
C GLY A 101 -49.64 4.22 -1.93
N GLN A 102 -48.32 4.42 -1.96
CA GLN A 102 -47.33 3.34 -2.01
C GLN A 102 -47.40 2.43 -0.77
N PHE A 103 -47.79 2.98 0.38
CA PHE A 103 -47.98 2.21 1.62
C PHE A 103 -49.26 1.34 1.66
N LYS A 104 -50.16 1.49 0.69
CA LYS A 104 -51.43 0.73 0.66
C LYS A 104 -51.22 -0.73 0.22
N ASN A 105 -50.27 -0.98 -0.68
CA ASN A 105 -50.01 -2.32 -1.26
C ASN A 105 -48.73 -2.99 -0.74
N ILE A 106 -48.17 -2.52 0.37
CA ILE A 106 -47.05 -3.21 1.02
C ILE A 106 -47.63 -4.42 1.74
N PRO A 107 -47.13 -5.64 1.49
CA PRO A 107 -47.67 -6.80 2.16
C PRO A 107 -47.30 -6.76 3.64
N ARG A 108 -48.31 -6.61 4.50
CA ARG A 108 -48.15 -6.45 5.96
C ARG A 108 -48.05 -7.82 6.64
N GLY A 109 -47.13 -7.98 7.59
CA GLY A 109 -46.96 -9.21 8.37
C GLY A 109 -45.61 -9.27 9.08
N LYS A 110 -45.52 -10.03 10.19
CA LYS A 110 -44.25 -10.29 10.88
C LYS A 110 -43.30 -11.02 9.92
N GLY A 111 -42.10 -10.47 9.70
CA GLY A 111 -41.06 -11.09 8.86
C GLY A 111 -41.14 -10.78 7.35
N LYS A 112 -42.08 -9.95 6.89
CA LYS A 112 -42.13 -9.48 5.50
C LYS A 112 -41.34 -8.17 5.40
N ASN A 113 -40.37 -8.11 4.48
CA ASN A 113 -39.35 -7.06 4.33
C ASN A 113 -38.27 -7.00 5.44
N VAL A 114 -38.18 -8.03 6.29
CA VAL A 114 -37.05 -8.23 7.20
C VAL A 114 -36.41 -9.55 6.79
N GLU A 115 -35.15 -9.50 6.34
CA GLU A 115 -34.38 -10.72 6.14
C GLU A 115 -34.27 -11.43 7.49
N ARG A 116 -34.88 -12.61 7.57
CA ARG A 116 -34.77 -13.45 8.76
C ARG A 116 -33.33 -13.93 8.79
N ASP A 117 -32.55 -13.45 9.74
CA ASP A 117 -31.23 -14.00 9.99
C ASP A 117 -31.38 -15.49 10.37
N TYR A 118 -31.11 -16.39 9.43
CA TYR A 118 -31.23 -17.84 9.66
C TYR A 118 -30.29 -18.30 10.78
N ASN A 119 -29.11 -17.69 10.89
CA ASN A 119 -28.14 -17.95 11.95
C ASN A 119 -28.60 -17.49 13.35
N ALA A 120 -29.54 -16.55 13.44
CA ALA A 120 -30.06 -16.09 14.74
C ALA A 120 -31.01 -17.10 15.39
N ASN A 121 -31.54 -18.06 14.64
CA ASN A 121 -32.38 -19.14 15.17
C ASN A 121 -31.67 -20.50 15.20
N SER A 122 -30.35 -20.55 14.97
CA SER A 122 -29.64 -21.82 15.07
C SER A 122 -29.59 -22.27 16.54
N PRO A 123 -30.04 -23.50 16.89
CA PRO A 123 -29.99 -24.00 18.26
C PRO A 123 -28.57 -24.18 18.82
N PHE A 124 -27.56 -24.12 17.95
CA PHE A 124 -26.15 -24.36 18.27
C PHE A 124 -25.34 -23.07 18.50
N LEU A 125 -25.91 -21.90 18.24
CA LEU A 125 -25.29 -20.62 18.55
C LEU A 125 -26.09 -19.94 19.65
N ASP A 126 -25.43 -19.56 20.73
CA ASP A 126 -26.09 -18.74 21.74
C ASP A 126 -26.39 -17.36 21.13
N THR A 127 -27.59 -16.84 21.42
CA THR A 127 -28.06 -15.55 20.93
C THR A 127 -27.09 -14.42 21.30
N THR A 128 -26.47 -14.51 22.49
CA THR A 128 -25.47 -13.56 22.98
C THR A 128 -24.21 -13.54 22.10
N GLU A 129 -23.65 -14.71 21.78
CA GLU A 129 -22.45 -14.84 20.95
C GLU A 129 -22.70 -14.38 19.51
N TYR A 130 -23.87 -14.76 18.97
CA TYR A 130 -24.31 -14.31 17.66
C TYR A 130 -24.42 -12.79 17.60
N PHE A 131 -25.11 -12.16 18.56
CA PHE A 131 -25.25 -10.71 18.59
C PHE A 131 -23.92 -10.01 18.87
N MET A 132 -23.07 -10.55 19.73
CA MET A 132 -21.73 -10.01 19.98
C MET A 132 -20.90 -10.01 18.70
N ASN A 133 -20.81 -11.14 17.98
CA ASN A 133 -20.08 -11.21 16.71
C ASN A 133 -20.70 -10.31 15.64
N LYS A 134 -22.04 -10.20 15.60
CA LYS A 134 -22.75 -9.31 14.68
C LYS A 134 -22.51 -7.83 15.01
N ILE A 135 -22.41 -7.47 16.28
CA ILE A 135 -22.08 -6.11 16.73
C ILE A 135 -20.63 -5.79 16.36
N ILE A 136 -19.69 -6.71 16.61
CA ILE A 136 -18.28 -6.58 16.20
C ILE A 136 -18.17 -6.34 14.70
N GLN A 137 -18.87 -7.15 13.88
CA GLN A 137 -18.89 -6.98 12.43
C GLN A 137 -19.53 -5.67 11.98
N LYS A 138 -20.68 -5.29 12.58
CA LYS A 138 -21.41 -4.07 12.20
C LYS A 138 -20.73 -2.77 12.62
N GLN A 139 -20.00 -2.79 13.74
CA GLN A 139 -19.28 -1.62 14.25
C GLN A 139 -17.87 -1.53 13.65
N GLU A 140 -17.47 -2.47 12.78
CA GLU A 140 -16.14 -2.56 12.19
C GLU A 140 -15.01 -2.53 13.24
N ILE A 141 -15.32 -2.98 14.47
CA ILE A 141 -14.37 -2.96 15.57
C ILE A 141 -13.51 -4.21 15.46
N VAL A 142 -12.21 -3.99 15.29
CA VAL A 142 -11.22 -5.05 15.24
C VAL A 142 -10.88 -5.45 16.69
N PRO A 143 -10.92 -6.74 17.06
CA PRO A 143 -10.46 -7.19 18.37
C PRO A 143 -9.10 -6.59 18.75
N PRO A 144 -8.88 -6.20 20.02
CA PRO A 144 -7.69 -5.43 20.41
C PRO A 144 -6.37 -6.16 20.11
N TRP A 145 -6.34 -7.49 20.19
CA TRP A 145 -5.17 -8.27 19.82
C TRP A 145 -4.87 -8.24 18.32
N ILE A 146 -5.87 -8.05 17.45
CA ILE A 146 -5.67 -7.92 15.99
C ILE A 146 -5.09 -6.54 15.65
N GLU A 147 -5.46 -5.47 16.37
CA GLU A 147 -4.79 -4.16 16.21
C GLU A 147 -3.29 -4.28 16.54
N LYS A 148 -2.97 -4.94 17.67
CA LYS A 148 -1.59 -5.27 18.06
C LYS A 148 -0.90 -6.19 17.05
N GLN A 149 -1.65 -7.12 16.43
CA GLN A 149 -1.14 -7.94 15.35
C GLN A 149 -0.72 -7.09 14.15
N GLN A 150 -1.57 -6.15 13.74
CA GLN A 150 -1.27 -5.26 12.61
C GLN A 150 -0.07 -4.36 12.92
N GLU A 151 0.01 -3.83 14.13
CA GLU A 151 1.17 -3.06 14.61
C GLU A 151 2.46 -3.90 14.53
N LEU A 152 2.45 -5.12 15.07
CA LEU A 152 3.57 -6.05 15.02
C LEU A 152 3.96 -6.39 13.57
N VAL A 153 2.99 -6.72 12.71
CA VAL A 153 3.26 -7.05 11.30
C VAL A 153 3.87 -5.85 10.56
N LYS A 154 3.36 -4.64 10.79
CA LYS A 154 3.93 -3.40 10.22
C LYS A 154 5.35 -3.15 10.72
N ALA A 155 5.59 -3.28 12.02
CA ALA A 155 6.91 -3.09 12.62
C ALA A 155 7.93 -4.10 12.08
N VAL A 156 7.55 -5.38 11.99
CA VAL A 156 8.38 -6.45 11.42
C VAL A 156 8.66 -6.22 9.94
N ALA A 157 7.65 -5.81 9.16
CA ALA A 157 7.82 -5.50 7.74
C ALA A 157 8.76 -4.31 7.52
N SER A 158 8.63 -3.25 8.34
CA SER A 158 9.52 -2.09 8.32
C SER A 158 10.95 -2.48 8.67
N PHE A 159 11.15 -3.24 9.76
CA PHE A 159 12.47 -3.72 10.19
C PHE A 159 13.14 -4.57 9.11
N ARG A 160 12.44 -5.59 8.58
CA ARG A 160 12.96 -6.46 7.51
C ARG A 160 13.20 -5.68 6.21
N GLY A 161 12.35 -4.70 5.91
CA GLY A 161 12.51 -3.81 4.75
C GLY A 161 13.78 -2.97 4.84
N ARG A 162 14.05 -2.37 6.00
CA ARG A 162 15.28 -1.61 6.26
C ARG A 162 16.50 -2.52 6.19
N LEU A 163 16.49 -3.62 6.95
CA LEU A 163 17.59 -4.58 7.00
C LEU A 163 17.99 -5.08 5.60
N ARG A 164 17.01 -5.47 4.77
CA ARG A 164 17.27 -5.90 3.38
C ARG A 164 17.82 -4.78 2.51
N ASN A 165 17.29 -3.55 2.63
CA ASN A 165 17.76 -2.43 1.83
C ASN A 165 19.17 -1.99 2.21
N ASP A 166 19.48 -1.94 3.51
CA ASP A 166 20.79 -1.52 4.00
C ASP A 166 21.85 -2.55 3.61
N TRP A 167 21.56 -3.84 3.82
CA TRP A 167 22.45 -4.91 3.38
C TRP A 167 22.63 -4.93 1.86
N ARG A 168 21.53 -4.85 1.08
CA ARG A 168 21.60 -4.82 -0.40
C ARG A 168 22.46 -3.66 -0.91
N ARG A 169 22.33 -2.47 -0.31
CA ARG A 169 23.14 -1.30 -0.68
C ARG A 169 24.60 -1.48 -0.29
N HIS A 170 24.87 -2.02 0.90
CA HIS A 170 26.23 -2.31 1.36
C HIS A 170 26.91 -3.34 0.46
N ALA A 171 26.30 -4.50 0.28
CA ALA A 171 26.82 -5.59 -0.53
C ALA A 171 27.04 -5.18 -1.99
N ALA A 172 26.08 -4.50 -2.62
CA ALA A 172 26.26 -4.01 -3.99
C ALA A 172 27.40 -2.98 -4.11
N ARG A 173 27.62 -2.15 -3.07
CA ARG A 173 28.74 -1.21 -3.02
C ARG A 173 30.06 -1.95 -2.86
N MET A 174 30.14 -2.91 -1.95
CA MET A 174 31.34 -3.71 -1.71
C MET A 174 31.74 -4.50 -2.96
N ILE A 175 30.81 -5.25 -3.58
CA ILE A 175 31.09 -6.03 -4.79
C ILE A 175 31.58 -5.12 -5.92
N SER A 176 30.97 -3.96 -6.12
CA SER A 176 31.44 -2.99 -7.12
C SER A 176 32.80 -2.38 -6.79
N SER A 177 33.12 -2.18 -5.51
CA SER A 177 34.36 -1.55 -5.06
C SER A 177 35.57 -2.46 -5.27
N THR A 178 35.35 -3.78 -5.28
CA THR A 178 36.36 -4.78 -5.66
C THR A 178 36.87 -4.63 -7.10
N GLY A 179 36.22 -3.82 -7.94
CA GLY A 179 36.63 -3.56 -9.33
C GLY A 179 36.31 -4.67 -10.32
N GLY A 180 36.59 -4.42 -11.60
CA GLY A 180 36.32 -5.32 -12.74
C GLY A 180 35.16 -4.86 -13.62
N SER A 181 34.92 -5.59 -14.72
CA SER A 181 33.79 -5.33 -15.62
C SER A 181 32.46 -5.54 -14.88
N VAL A 182 31.39 -4.87 -15.33
CA VAL A 182 30.03 -5.05 -14.80
C VAL A 182 29.60 -6.51 -14.90
N GLU A 183 29.94 -7.20 -16.00
CA GLU A 183 29.66 -8.63 -16.18
C GLU A 183 30.38 -9.50 -15.14
N ASP A 184 31.63 -9.16 -14.78
CA ASP A 184 32.38 -9.89 -13.76
C ASP A 184 31.77 -9.67 -12.37
N GLN A 185 31.31 -8.45 -12.08
CA GLN A 185 30.62 -8.14 -10.84
C GLN A 185 29.31 -8.94 -10.70
N ILE A 186 28.55 -9.06 -11.80
CA ILE A 186 27.34 -9.89 -11.87
C ILE A 186 27.67 -11.36 -11.67
N ARG A 187 28.74 -11.86 -12.33
CA ARG A 187 29.19 -13.25 -12.16
C ARG A 187 29.56 -13.53 -10.71
N ARG A 188 30.30 -12.64 -10.05
CA ARG A 188 30.63 -12.77 -8.62
C ARG A 188 29.38 -12.75 -7.75
N ALA A 189 28.44 -11.84 -7.99
CA ALA A 189 27.19 -11.77 -7.23
C ALA A 189 26.36 -13.05 -7.38
N LYS A 190 26.27 -13.61 -8.59
CA LYS A 190 25.63 -14.92 -8.84
C LYS A 190 26.37 -16.05 -8.12
N GLY A 191 27.70 -16.06 -8.14
CA GLY A 191 28.51 -17.06 -7.41
C GLY A 191 28.30 -16.99 -5.89
N TYR A 192 28.17 -15.79 -5.32
CA TYR A 192 27.80 -15.62 -3.92
C TYR A 192 26.38 -16.09 -3.64
N ALA A 193 25.41 -15.82 -4.52
CA ALA A 193 24.04 -16.30 -4.35
C ALA A 193 23.96 -17.84 -4.28
N LEU A 194 24.72 -18.54 -5.13
CA LEU A 194 24.83 -20.00 -5.08
C LEU A 194 25.53 -20.51 -3.82
N ALA A 195 26.53 -19.78 -3.32
CA ALA A 195 27.19 -20.11 -2.05
C ALA A 195 26.23 -19.94 -0.86
N GLU A 196 25.41 -18.89 -0.87
CA GLU A 196 24.38 -18.65 0.15
C GLU A 196 23.32 -19.75 0.14
N GLU A 197 22.86 -20.19 -1.03
CA GLU A 197 21.85 -21.23 -1.13
C GLU A 197 22.30 -22.56 -0.50
N ARG A 198 23.61 -22.87 -0.59
CA ARG A 198 24.20 -24.05 0.04
C ARG A 198 24.25 -23.96 1.57
N VAL A 199 24.57 -22.78 2.10
CA VAL A 199 24.73 -22.57 3.55
C VAL A 199 23.38 -22.29 4.23
N ASN A 200 22.51 -21.55 3.54
CA ASN A 200 21.25 -21.06 4.05
C ASN A 200 20.17 -21.18 2.96
N PRO A 201 19.57 -22.38 2.83
CA PRO A 201 18.53 -22.61 1.85
C PRO A 201 17.33 -21.70 2.14
N ARG A 202 16.82 -21.06 1.10
CA ARG A 202 15.65 -20.19 1.23
C ARG A 202 14.44 -21.05 1.55
N VAL A 203 13.65 -20.63 2.53
CA VAL A 203 12.32 -21.21 2.75
C VAL A 203 11.44 -20.72 1.60
N GLN A 204 11.36 -21.50 0.52
CA GLN A 204 10.41 -21.25 -0.55
C GLN A 204 9.01 -21.48 0.00
N LYS A 205 8.10 -20.56 -0.29
CA LYS A 205 6.68 -20.73 0.05
C LYS A 205 6.11 -21.72 -0.95
N VAL A 206 6.21 -23.01 -0.64
CA VAL A 206 5.51 -24.06 -1.39
C VAL A 206 4.03 -23.92 -1.06
N GLU A 207 3.27 -23.34 -1.97
CA GLU A 207 1.81 -23.30 -1.85
C GLU A 207 1.27 -24.59 -2.47
N SER A 208 0.89 -25.54 -1.61
CA SER A 208 0.12 -26.71 -2.03
C SER A 208 -1.33 -26.30 -2.20
N LEU A 209 -1.75 -26.07 -3.44
CA LEU A 209 -3.14 -25.80 -3.77
C LEU A 209 -3.83 -27.13 -4.00
N SER A 210 -4.68 -27.53 -3.05
CA SER A 210 -5.58 -28.67 -3.22
C SER A 210 -6.80 -28.20 -4.00
N ALA A 211 -6.92 -28.62 -5.26
CA ALA A 211 -8.10 -28.39 -6.08
C ALA A 211 -8.90 -29.69 -6.19
N ILE A 212 -10.22 -29.58 -6.19
CA ILE A 212 -11.11 -30.71 -6.48
C ILE A 212 -11.26 -30.71 -8.00
N SER A 213 -10.78 -31.75 -8.67
CA SER A 213 -10.99 -31.94 -10.11
C SER A 213 -12.48 -32.14 -10.41
N SER A 214 -12.92 -31.91 -11.65
CA SER A 214 -14.31 -32.14 -12.10
C SER A 214 -14.83 -33.54 -11.80
N ASP A 215 -13.91 -34.50 -11.67
CA ASP A 215 -14.20 -35.93 -11.47
C ASP A 215 -14.32 -36.30 -9.97
N GLY A 216 -14.26 -35.32 -9.07
CA GLY A 216 -14.38 -35.51 -7.61
C GLY A 216 -13.10 -35.97 -6.92
N ASN A 217 -12.01 -36.18 -7.66
CA ASN A 217 -10.70 -36.50 -7.10
C ASN A 217 -9.96 -35.24 -6.61
N LEU A 218 -9.38 -35.34 -5.41
CA LEU A 218 -8.54 -34.31 -4.80
C LEU A 218 -7.15 -34.35 -5.45
N THR A 219 -6.78 -33.33 -6.23
CA THR A 219 -5.43 -33.18 -6.75
C THR A 219 -4.68 -32.13 -5.94
N ASN A 220 -3.52 -32.51 -5.39
CA ASN A 220 -2.62 -31.58 -4.73
C ASN A 220 -1.65 -31.03 -5.79
N ILE A 221 -1.86 -29.78 -6.20
CA ILE A 221 -0.95 -29.09 -7.12
C ILE A 221 0.04 -28.30 -6.26
N THR A 222 1.29 -28.73 -6.21
CA THR A 222 2.37 -28.00 -5.54
C THR A 222 2.93 -26.95 -6.50
N VAL A 223 2.60 -25.68 -6.27
CA VAL A 223 3.17 -24.57 -7.03
C VAL A 223 4.47 -24.12 -6.35
N GLU A 224 5.61 -24.47 -6.95
CA GLU A 224 6.92 -23.94 -6.57
C GLU A 224 7.16 -22.63 -7.35
N GLU A 225 7.23 -21.49 -6.67
CA GLU A 225 7.68 -20.23 -7.28
C GLU A 225 9.20 -20.27 -7.48
N ARG A 226 9.65 -20.95 -8.55
CA ARG A 226 11.01 -20.78 -9.07
C ARG A 226 11.04 -19.49 -9.86
N ILE A 227 11.71 -18.46 -9.34
CA ILE A 227 11.99 -17.25 -10.12
C ILE A 227 12.93 -17.67 -11.26
N ALA A 228 12.34 -17.97 -12.42
CA ALA A 228 13.05 -18.27 -13.64
C ALA A 228 13.92 -17.07 -14.03
N ALA A 229 15.19 -17.35 -14.30
CA ALA A 229 16.14 -16.38 -14.79
C ALA A 229 15.74 -15.89 -16.19
N GLY A 230 14.93 -14.82 -16.24
CA GLY A 230 14.70 -13.97 -17.41
C GLY A 230 14.36 -14.71 -18.70
N GLU A 231 13.07 -14.97 -18.91
CA GLU A 231 12.53 -15.37 -20.20
C GLU A 231 11.67 -14.24 -20.75
N ARG A 232 12.04 -13.77 -21.93
CA ARG A 232 11.27 -12.79 -22.71
C ARG A 232 10.31 -13.59 -23.58
N ALA A 233 9.05 -13.20 -23.55
CA ALA A 233 7.96 -13.74 -24.36
C ALA A 233 8.32 -13.82 -25.86
N GLU A 234 8.02 -14.96 -26.48
CA GLU A 234 7.07 -15.16 -27.59
C GLU A 234 6.63 -16.66 -27.58
N PRO A 235 5.47 -17.03 -28.15
CA PRO A 235 4.66 -18.16 -27.67
C PRO A 235 4.89 -19.47 -28.43
N GLU A 236 4.27 -20.53 -27.87
CA GLU A 236 4.06 -21.87 -28.43
C GLU A 236 5.28 -22.82 -28.37
N GLU A 237 5.38 -23.61 -27.30
CA GLU A 237 5.13 -25.07 -27.29
C GLU A 237 5.69 -25.76 -26.03
N ALA A 238 4.87 -26.66 -25.48
CA ALA A 238 5.16 -27.73 -24.50
C ALA A 238 5.81 -27.36 -23.15
N VAL A 239 4.96 -27.13 -22.16
CA VAL A 239 5.30 -27.24 -20.73
C VAL A 239 5.54 -28.71 -20.39
N GLU A 240 6.79 -29.10 -20.14
CA GLU A 240 7.14 -30.43 -19.65
C GLU A 240 6.90 -30.51 -18.13
N ILE A 241 5.73 -31.01 -17.75
CA ILE A 241 5.32 -31.26 -16.37
C ILE A 241 5.93 -32.59 -15.93
N ARG A 242 6.89 -32.57 -14.99
CA ARG A 242 7.26 -33.80 -14.27
C ARG A 242 6.22 -34.06 -13.18
N VAL A 243 5.25 -34.92 -13.51
CA VAL A 243 4.27 -35.45 -12.58
C VAL A 243 4.93 -36.58 -11.79
N THR A 244 5.05 -36.42 -10.47
CA THR A 244 5.26 -37.55 -9.54
C THR A 244 3.90 -37.84 -8.89
N GLU A 245 3.21 -38.85 -9.40
CA GLU A 245 1.97 -39.36 -8.82
C GLU A 245 2.31 -40.40 -7.74
N GLU A 246 2.00 -40.12 -6.47
CA GLU A 246 1.89 -41.15 -5.45
C GLU A 246 0.40 -41.38 -5.15
N SER A 247 -0.11 -42.54 -5.55
CA SER A 247 -1.48 -42.98 -5.29
C SER A 247 -1.54 -43.65 -3.92
N ALA A 248 -2.29 -43.05 -2.98
CA ALA A 248 -2.59 -43.66 -1.69
C ALA A 248 -3.86 -44.52 -1.82
N GLN A 249 -3.70 -45.85 -1.76
CA GLN A 249 -4.83 -46.78 -1.60
C GLN A 249 -5.34 -46.73 -0.15
N GLN A 250 -6.63 -46.42 0.01
CA GLN A 250 -7.38 -46.64 1.23
C GLN A 250 -7.65 -48.14 1.44
N SER A 251 -7.30 -48.66 2.60
CA SER A 251 -7.90 -49.86 3.18
C SER A 251 -8.45 -49.51 4.56
N GLU A 252 -9.78 -49.54 4.69
CA GLU A 252 -10.45 -49.55 6.00
C GLU A 252 -10.52 -50.99 6.54
N THR A 253 -10.27 -51.17 7.85
CA THR A 253 -11.24 -51.71 8.84
C THR A 253 -10.55 -52.10 10.16
N GLY A 254 -11.16 -51.72 11.29
CA GLY A 254 -11.39 -52.64 12.42
C GLY A 254 -10.39 -52.74 13.58
N ALA A 255 -10.63 -51.92 14.61
CA ALA A 255 -10.65 -52.28 16.05
C ALA A 255 -9.41 -52.83 16.81
N SER A 256 -8.99 -52.00 17.79
CA SER A 256 -8.78 -52.32 19.22
C SER A 256 -7.49 -52.97 19.76
N LYS A 257 -7.02 -52.32 20.84
CA LYS A 257 -6.23 -52.79 22.02
C LYS A 257 -4.70 -52.56 22.08
N THR A 258 -4.35 -51.54 22.89
CA THR A 258 -3.52 -51.55 24.12
C THR A 258 -2.08 -52.11 24.14
N THR A 259 -1.20 -51.28 24.73
CA THR A 259 -0.09 -51.61 25.67
C THR A 259 1.37 -51.65 25.16
N ALA A 260 2.13 -50.64 25.60
CA ALA A 260 3.46 -50.64 26.25
C ALA A 260 4.69 -51.39 25.68
N THR A 261 5.78 -50.61 25.61
CA THR A 261 7.14 -50.87 26.17
C THR A 261 8.13 -51.81 25.47
N SER A 262 9.37 -51.29 25.41
CA SER A 262 10.71 -51.93 25.36
C SER A 262 11.19 -52.49 24.02
N THR A 263 12.49 -52.64 23.71
CA THR A 263 13.84 -52.16 24.13
C THR A 263 14.80 -53.00 23.27
N ALA A 264 16.04 -52.54 23.11
CA ALA A 264 17.24 -53.34 22.76
C ALA A 264 17.44 -53.67 21.27
N GLN A 265 18.52 -53.17 20.64
CA GLN A 265 19.89 -53.74 20.62
C GLN A 265 19.95 -55.03 19.78
N GLN A 266 21.00 -55.40 19.06
CA GLN A 266 22.30 -54.82 18.66
C GLN A 266 22.82 -55.77 17.56
N ASP A 267 24.02 -55.48 17.08
CA ASP A 267 24.99 -56.42 16.49
C ASP A 267 24.81 -56.85 15.03
N THR A 268 25.64 -56.39 14.08
CA THR A 268 27.11 -56.41 13.88
C THR A 268 27.63 -57.65 13.16
N THR A 269 28.72 -57.40 12.42
CA THR A 269 29.65 -58.31 11.72
C THR A 269 29.34 -58.58 10.24
N HIS A 270 30.04 -57.94 9.30
CA HIS A 270 31.42 -58.18 8.82
C HIS A 270 31.58 -59.51 8.09
N THR A 271 32.04 -59.48 6.83
CA THR A 271 33.24 -60.21 6.33
C THR A 271 33.48 -59.87 4.84
N ALA A 272 34.76 -59.85 4.48
CA ALA A 272 35.37 -59.40 3.22
C ALA A 272 35.48 -60.49 2.13
N THR A 273 35.67 -60.01 0.88
CA THR A 273 36.48 -60.45 -0.30
C THR A 273 37.28 -61.78 -0.20
N PRO A 274 37.62 -62.56 -1.28
CA PRO A 274 38.18 -62.06 -2.56
C PRO A 274 38.14 -62.90 -3.90
N LEU A 275 38.63 -62.23 -4.97
CA LEU A 275 39.46 -62.63 -6.17
C LEU A 275 39.01 -63.52 -7.36
N ASP A 276 39.68 -63.18 -8.50
CA ASP A 276 39.95 -63.83 -9.82
C ASP A 276 39.18 -63.27 -11.04
N THR A 277 39.76 -62.45 -11.93
CA THR A 277 40.85 -62.56 -12.94
C THR A 277 40.47 -63.35 -14.20
N GLU A 278 40.29 -62.67 -15.34
CA GLU A 278 40.84 -63.10 -16.65
C GLU A 278 40.78 -61.98 -17.71
N VAL A 279 41.75 -62.05 -18.63
CA VAL A 279 42.25 -61.06 -19.59
C VAL A 279 41.90 -61.56 -21.00
N ASP A 280 41.49 -60.67 -21.92
CA ASP A 280 42.00 -60.76 -23.29
C ASP A 280 41.81 -59.48 -24.12
N THR A 281 42.88 -59.09 -24.81
CA THR A 281 42.93 -58.16 -25.95
C THR A 281 43.69 -58.86 -27.07
N PRO A 282 43.34 -58.60 -28.34
CA PRO A 282 44.39 -58.06 -29.21
C PRO A 282 43.92 -57.01 -30.25
N THR A 283 44.91 -56.24 -30.71
CA THR A 283 44.90 -55.08 -31.64
C THR A 283 45.41 -55.51 -33.06
N PRO A 284 45.73 -54.60 -34.02
CA PRO A 284 45.08 -54.12 -35.29
C PRO A 284 45.74 -54.73 -36.59
N PRO A 285 45.92 -54.11 -37.81
CA PRO A 285 45.42 -52.89 -38.56
C PRO A 285 44.99 -53.25 -40.04
N PRO A 286 45.01 -52.41 -41.15
CA PRO A 286 45.37 -50.99 -41.37
C PRO A 286 44.51 -50.10 -42.33
N ILE A 287 44.64 -48.78 -42.11
CA ILE A 287 44.82 -47.62 -43.01
C ILE A 287 44.30 -47.67 -44.46
N GLU A 288 43.46 -46.69 -44.84
CA GLU A 288 43.63 -45.90 -46.10
C GLU A 288 42.90 -44.55 -46.05
N SER A 289 43.56 -43.51 -46.57
CA SER A 289 43.10 -42.12 -46.67
C SER A 289 42.40 -41.88 -48.00
N THR A 290 41.30 -41.14 -48.03
CA THR A 290 40.84 -40.44 -49.24
C THR A 290 40.03 -39.19 -48.91
N SER A 291 40.18 -38.22 -49.79
CA SER A 291 39.90 -36.81 -49.70
C SER A 291 38.44 -36.40 -49.97
N SER A 292 38.11 -35.21 -49.46
CA SER A 292 37.17 -34.20 -50.01
C SER A 292 35.72 -34.61 -50.26
N THR A 293 34.78 -33.94 -49.59
CA THR A 293 33.70 -33.19 -50.27
C THR A 293 33.08 -32.19 -49.29
N THR A 294 33.10 -30.93 -49.69
CA THR A 294 32.33 -29.81 -49.17
C THR A 294 30.84 -30.14 -49.10
N ASN A 295 30.24 -30.03 -47.92
CA ASN A 295 28.83 -29.64 -47.83
C ASN A 295 28.58 -28.85 -46.55
N SER A 296 28.45 -27.55 -46.76
CA SER A 296 27.96 -26.55 -45.83
C SER A 296 26.50 -26.87 -45.50
N ALA A 297 26.26 -27.40 -44.30
CA ALA A 297 24.96 -27.37 -43.65
C ALA A 297 24.94 -26.20 -42.66
N PRO A 298 23.87 -25.37 -42.64
CA PRO A 298 23.80 -24.21 -41.76
C PRO A 298 23.79 -24.69 -40.31
N GLN A 299 24.83 -24.28 -39.56
CA GLN A 299 24.84 -24.38 -38.11
C GLN A 299 23.58 -23.69 -37.58
N GLN A 300 22.65 -24.47 -37.06
CA GLN A 300 21.73 -24.01 -36.03
C GLN A 300 22.58 -23.27 -34.98
N PRO A 301 22.20 -22.07 -34.54
CA PRO A 301 22.91 -21.41 -33.46
C PRO A 301 22.75 -22.28 -32.21
N GLN A 302 23.80 -23.02 -31.87
CA GLN A 302 23.97 -23.63 -30.56
C GLN A 302 23.55 -22.57 -29.52
N PRO A 303 22.63 -22.86 -28.60
CA PRO A 303 22.32 -21.92 -27.54
C PRO A 303 23.66 -21.70 -26.83
N ARG A 304 24.22 -20.49 -26.94
CA ARG A 304 25.49 -20.15 -26.28
C ARG A 304 25.29 -20.56 -24.83
N LEU A 305 25.99 -21.62 -24.40
CA LEU A 305 25.94 -22.09 -23.04
C LEU A 305 26.25 -20.85 -22.19
N ARG A 306 25.21 -20.30 -21.53
CA ARG A 306 25.40 -19.21 -20.58
C ARG A 306 26.51 -19.71 -19.66
N PRO A 307 27.57 -18.94 -19.38
CA PRO A 307 28.65 -19.45 -18.54
C PRO A 307 28.02 -19.85 -17.22
N SER A 308 27.96 -21.16 -16.97
CA SER A 308 27.42 -21.73 -15.74
C SER A 308 28.28 -21.16 -14.62
N VAL A 309 27.71 -20.27 -13.83
CA VAL A 309 28.45 -19.54 -12.80
C VAL A 309 28.76 -20.54 -11.70
N LEU A 310 30.04 -20.73 -11.40
CA LEU A 310 30.44 -21.58 -10.29
C LEU A 310 30.14 -20.87 -8.95
N PRO A 311 29.73 -21.63 -7.92
CA PRO A 311 29.55 -21.08 -6.58
C PRO A 311 30.87 -20.58 -6.02
N MET A 312 30.84 -19.43 -5.35
CA MET A 312 31.99 -18.95 -4.58
C MET A 312 32.27 -19.89 -3.39
N PRO A 313 33.51 -19.96 -2.89
CA PRO A 313 33.88 -20.86 -1.79
C PRO A 313 33.20 -20.50 -0.48
N TYR A 314 32.88 -19.22 -0.25
CA TYR A 314 32.26 -18.74 0.98
C TYR A 314 31.07 -17.81 0.69
N PRO A 315 30.04 -17.82 1.57
CA PRO A 315 28.96 -16.83 1.56
C PRO A 315 29.52 -15.41 1.72
N PHE A 316 28.80 -14.41 1.18
CA PHE A 316 29.21 -13.02 1.28
C PHE A 316 28.81 -12.47 2.66
N ARG A 317 29.80 -12.22 3.54
CA ARG A 317 29.61 -11.72 4.91
C ARG A 317 30.66 -10.66 5.24
N ASP A 318 30.21 -9.54 5.79
CA ASP A 318 31.07 -8.42 6.16
C ASP A 318 31.00 -8.15 7.67
N PRO A 319 32.01 -8.58 8.47
CA PRO A 319 31.96 -8.44 9.93
C PRO A 319 32.05 -6.98 10.41
N ILE A 320 32.58 -6.09 9.57
CA ILE A 320 32.67 -4.66 9.86
C ILE A 320 31.27 -4.04 9.85
N TRP A 321 30.46 -4.38 8.85
CA TRP A 321 29.08 -3.90 8.74
C TRP A 321 28.20 -4.44 9.87
N GLU A 322 28.32 -5.74 10.16
CA GLU A 322 27.58 -6.36 11.26
C GLU A 322 27.87 -5.69 12.61
N LYS A 323 29.13 -5.33 12.88
CA LYS A 323 29.52 -4.60 14.10
C LYS A 323 28.97 -3.17 14.12
N ALA A 324 28.99 -2.47 12.99
CA ALA A 324 28.48 -1.10 12.88
C ALA A 324 26.97 -1.04 13.15
N GLU A 325 26.21 -1.97 12.58
CA GLU A 325 24.74 -1.99 12.68
C GLU A 325 24.19 -2.81 13.87
N LEU A 326 25.06 -3.54 14.58
CA LEU A 326 24.68 -4.43 15.68
C LEU A 326 23.88 -3.71 16.77
N ALA A 327 24.29 -2.49 17.14
CA ALA A 327 23.61 -1.70 18.15
C ALA A 327 22.15 -1.42 17.75
N TYR A 328 21.94 -0.97 16.51
CA TYR A 328 20.61 -0.70 15.97
C TYR A 328 19.76 -1.97 15.88
N HIS A 329 20.31 -3.04 15.29
CA HIS A 329 19.54 -4.27 15.12
C HIS A 329 19.18 -4.92 16.47
N SER A 330 20.07 -4.86 17.45
CA SER A 330 19.80 -5.38 18.79
C SER A 330 18.66 -4.62 19.49
N LEU A 331 18.60 -3.30 19.34
CA LEU A 331 17.52 -2.47 19.86
C LEU A 331 16.22 -2.79 19.13
N ALA A 332 16.23 -2.82 17.80
CA ALA A 332 15.03 -3.10 17.01
C ALA A 332 14.43 -4.48 17.33
N VAL A 333 15.26 -5.51 17.51
CA VAL A 333 14.77 -6.84 17.91
C VAL A 333 14.18 -6.83 19.31
N LYS A 334 14.75 -6.06 20.25
CA LYS A 334 14.15 -5.89 21.59
C LYS A 334 12.77 -5.24 21.50
N GLU A 335 12.62 -4.16 20.74
CA GLU A 335 11.33 -3.49 20.50
C GLU A 335 10.29 -4.44 19.88
N LEU A 336 10.68 -5.24 18.88
CA LEU A 336 9.82 -6.26 18.29
C LEU A 336 9.40 -7.33 19.31
N ASN A 337 10.31 -7.74 20.20
CA ASN A 337 10.02 -8.70 21.24
C ASN A 337 9.08 -8.13 22.32
N ASP A 338 9.19 -6.85 22.64
CA ASP A 338 8.28 -6.16 23.55
C ASP A 338 6.87 -6.06 22.96
N LEU A 339 6.75 -5.69 21.67
CA LEU A 339 5.47 -5.73 20.95
C LEU A 339 4.89 -7.14 20.91
N THR A 340 5.72 -8.15 20.65
CA THR A 340 5.31 -9.57 20.64
C THR A 340 4.81 -10.01 22.00
N ARG A 341 5.45 -9.57 23.09
CA ARG A 341 4.99 -9.84 24.46
C ARG A 341 3.62 -9.23 24.70
N SER A 342 3.42 -7.96 24.35
CA SER A 342 2.13 -7.27 24.50
C SER A 342 1.02 -7.94 23.69
N TYR A 343 1.34 -8.41 22.48
CA TYR A 343 0.43 -9.15 21.61
C TYR A 343 0.05 -10.51 22.22
N ASN A 344 1.05 -11.30 22.65
CA ASN A 344 0.83 -12.65 23.18
C ASN A 344 0.01 -12.66 24.48
N LEU A 345 0.06 -11.58 25.27
CA LEU A 345 -0.77 -11.43 26.47
C LEU A 345 -2.26 -11.29 26.13
N MET A 346 -2.58 -10.66 24.99
CA MET A 346 -3.96 -10.44 24.55
C MET A 346 -4.47 -11.53 23.60
N ALA A 347 -3.57 -12.22 22.90
CA ALA A 347 -3.91 -13.18 21.87
C ALA A 347 -4.28 -14.56 22.44
N PRO A 348 -5.24 -15.26 21.81
CA PRO A 348 -5.52 -16.67 22.14
C PRO A 348 -4.31 -17.55 21.83
N LYS A 349 -4.17 -18.68 22.54
CA LYS A 349 -2.98 -19.56 22.49
C LYS A 349 -2.54 -19.96 21.07
N ILE A 350 -3.50 -20.21 20.18
CA ILE A 350 -3.21 -20.61 18.79
C ILE A 350 -2.62 -19.47 17.94
N ALA A 351 -2.89 -18.22 18.30
CA ALA A 351 -2.45 -17.04 17.56
C ALA A 351 -1.13 -16.46 18.10
N GLN A 352 -0.61 -16.97 19.23
CA GLN A 352 0.61 -16.46 19.84
C GLN A 352 1.82 -16.61 18.90
N LYS A 353 2.70 -15.61 18.91
CA LYS A 353 3.89 -15.54 18.05
C LYS A 353 5.17 -15.81 18.85
N PRO A 354 6.16 -16.51 18.29
CA PRO A 354 7.45 -16.69 18.93
C PRO A 354 8.26 -15.39 18.93
N TYR A 355 9.19 -15.27 19.88
CA TYR A 355 10.13 -14.16 19.93
C TYR A 355 11.12 -14.18 18.75
N TYR A 356 11.58 -12.99 18.37
CA TYR A 356 12.54 -12.75 17.31
C TYR A 356 13.97 -12.90 17.82
N ASN A 357 14.82 -13.54 17.00
CA ASN A 357 16.25 -13.66 17.22
C ASN A 357 17.01 -12.93 16.10
N LEU A 358 17.95 -12.08 16.49
CA LEU A 358 18.76 -11.28 15.56
C LEU A 358 19.47 -12.14 14.51
N GLN A 359 20.12 -13.22 14.93
CA GLN A 359 20.88 -14.08 14.02
C GLN A 359 19.99 -14.72 12.95
N ARG A 360 18.77 -15.10 13.32
CA ARG A 360 17.79 -15.66 12.39
C ARG A 360 17.31 -14.63 11.38
N GLU A 361 17.09 -13.39 11.81
CA GLU A 361 16.67 -12.30 10.92
C GLU A 361 17.81 -11.87 9.98
N LEU A 362 19.06 -11.87 10.44
CA LEU A 362 20.24 -11.65 9.58
C LEU A 362 20.39 -12.75 8.54
N ASN A 363 20.36 -14.02 8.96
CA ASN A 363 20.42 -15.14 8.03
C ASN A 363 19.31 -15.06 6.98
N ARG A 364 18.07 -14.77 7.40
CA ARG A 364 16.97 -14.56 6.47
C ARG A 364 17.23 -13.41 5.49
N CYS A 365 17.75 -12.29 6.00
CA CYS A 365 18.10 -11.14 5.17
C CYS A 365 19.12 -11.53 4.09
N PHE A 366 20.18 -12.24 4.47
CA PHE A 366 21.22 -12.67 3.55
C PHE A 366 20.68 -13.58 2.46
N ALA A 367 19.87 -14.58 2.83
CA ALA A 367 19.26 -15.50 1.87
C ALA A 367 18.29 -14.79 0.91
N ASP A 368 17.54 -13.80 1.41
CA ASP A 368 16.61 -13.02 0.57
C ASP A 368 17.31 -12.04 -0.37
N VAL A 369 18.40 -11.41 0.07
CA VAL A 369 19.10 -10.38 -0.70
C VAL A 369 20.04 -11.00 -1.73
N ALA A 370 20.67 -12.13 -1.44
CA ALA A 370 21.70 -12.73 -2.29
C ALA A 370 21.33 -12.85 -3.78
N PRO A 371 20.17 -13.40 -4.18
CA PRO A 371 19.79 -13.46 -5.59
C PRO A 371 19.49 -12.07 -6.20
N THR A 372 19.05 -11.10 -5.39
CA THR A 372 18.76 -9.73 -5.87
C THR A 372 20.00 -8.88 -6.11
N LEU A 373 21.19 -9.32 -5.67
CA LEU A 373 22.43 -8.54 -5.79
C LEU A 373 22.87 -8.35 -7.24
N ALA A 374 22.71 -9.37 -8.09
CA ALA A 374 23.06 -9.28 -9.51
C ALA A 374 22.27 -8.16 -10.21
N ASP A 375 20.96 -8.13 -9.96
CA ASP A 375 20.07 -7.10 -10.52
C ASP A 375 20.36 -5.72 -9.93
N ALA A 376 20.65 -5.64 -8.63
CA ALA A 376 21.01 -4.39 -7.97
C ALA A 376 22.30 -3.76 -8.54
N ILE A 377 23.29 -4.59 -8.91
CA ILE A 377 24.52 -4.14 -9.56
C ILE A 377 24.23 -3.63 -10.97
N LEU A 378 23.42 -4.37 -11.74
CA LEU A 378 22.98 -3.96 -13.08
C LEU A 378 22.19 -2.64 -13.05
N GLU A 379 21.26 -2.51 -12.12
CA GLU A 379 20.47 -1.30 -11.94
C GLU A 379 21.37 -0.12 -11.56
N ARG A 380 22.36 -0.36 -10.69
CA ARG A 380 23.33 0.67 -10.28
C ARG A 380 24.26 1.08 -11.42
N SER A 381 24.68 0.17 -12.29
CA SER A 381 25.51 0.52 -13.45
C SER A 381 24.73 1.30 -14.50
N ARG A 382 23.41 1.09 -14.59
CA ARG A 382 22.51 1.84 -15.48
C ARG A 382 22.13 3.22 -14.93
N LYS A 383 22.15 3.41 -13.60
CA LYS A 383 21.79 4.68 -12.96
C LYS A 383 22.85 5.76 -13.27
N PRO A 384 22.46 6.95 -13.75
CA PRO A 384 23.42 8.03 -13.96
C PRO A 384 24.05 8.42 -12.62
N ALA A 385 25.37 8.65 -12.64
CA ALA A 385 26.10 9.06 -11.45
C ALA A 385 25.57 10.42 -10.97
N VAL A 386 24.86 10.42 -9.83
CA VAL A 386 24.44 11.64 -9.17
C VAL A 386 25.70 12.33 -8.65
N LYS A 387 26.09 13.44 -9.29
CA LYS A 387 27.13 14.32 -8.77
C LYS A 387 26.57 15.01 -7.54
N ILE A 388 26.76 14.39 -6.38
CA ILE A 388 26.49 15.03 -5.09
C ILE A 388 27.56 16.11 -4.96
N ALA A 389 27.21 17.35 -5.36
CA ALA A 389 28.06 18.50 -5.10
C ALA A 389 28.09 18.67 -3.58
N VAL A 390 29.17 18.20 -2.95
CA VAL A 390 29.48 18.50 -1.56
C VAL A 390 29.81 19.98 -1.52
N MET A 391 28.78 20.81 -1.38
CA MET A 391 28.91 22.23 -1.10
C MET A 391 29.56 22.31 0.28
N GLY A 392 30.86 22.56 0.34
CA GLY A 392 31.56 22.77 1.61
C GLY A 392 30.88 23.89 2.36
N HIS A 393 30.31 23.58 3.53
CA HIS A 393 29.85 24.60 4.45
C HIS A 393 31.08 25.39 4.91
N ARG A 394 31.29 26.58 4.34
CA ARG A 394 32.06 27.62 5.01
C ARG A 394 31.13 28.22 6.07
N GLU A 395 31.67 28.32 7.27
CA GLU A 395 31.13 29.00 8.45
C GLU A 395 30.86 30.49 8.15
N GLY A 396 29.73 30.78 7.51
CA GLY A 396 29.26 32.13 7.19
C GLY A 396 27.74 32.19 7.30
N GLY A 397 27.23 33.17 8.03
CA GLY A 397 25.82 33.30 8.41
C GLY A 397 24.88 33.44 7.22
N VAL A 398 23.65 32.92 7.38
CA VAL A 398 22.59 32.84 6.36
C VAL A 398 22.21 34.21 5.74
N LEU A 399 22.56 35.32 6.40
CA LEU A 399 22.29 36.68 5.93
C LEU A 399 23.24 37.15 4.81
N GLU A 400 24.45 36.58 4.72
CA GLU A 400 25.46 36.95 3.72
C GLU A 400 25.16 36.32 2.35
N ARG A 401 24.42 35.19 2.32
CA ARG A 401 24.07 34.46 1.09
C ARG A 401 23.01 35.14 0.22
N PHE A 402 22.38 36.22 0.71
CA PHE A 402 21.39 36.99 -0.04
C PHE A 402 21.81 38.45 -0.30
N GLY A 403 22.91 38.91 0.31
CA GLY A 403 23.23 40.34 0.41
C GLY A 403 24.14 40.90 -0.68
N GLU A 404 25.11 40.15 -1.20
CA GLU A 404 26.11 40.74 -2.09
C GLU A 404 26.64 39.76 -3.13
N GLY A 405 26.67 40.22 -4.38
CA GLY A 405 26.73 39.39 -5.56
C GLY A 405 28.04 38.66 -5.78
N ILE A 406 27.97 37.33 -5.88
CA ILE A 406 28.76 36.51 -6.81
C ILE A 406 27.83 35.35 -7.25
N GLY A 407 26.89 35.64 -8.14
CA GLY A 407 25.95 34.64 -8.67
C GLY A 407 25.35 34.98 -10.03
N ALA A 408 25.73 36.12 -10.63
CA ALA A 408 25.17 36.63 -11.87
C ALA A 408 25.96 36.25 -13.15
N GLU A 409 27.08 35.52 -13.05
CA GLU A 409 27.99 35.38 -14.21
C GLU A 409 28.19 33.97 -14.77
N LYS A 410 27.56 32.92 -14.22
CA LYS A 410 27.71 31.55 -14.75
C LYS A 410 26.42 30.73 -14.83
N TYR A 411 25.34 31.36 -15.28
CA TYR A 411 24.16 30.65 -15.78
C TYR A 411 23.85 31.10 -17.21
N ARG A 412 24.63 30.57 -18.16
CA ARG A 412 24.28 30.59 -19.58
C ARG A 412 23.48 29.31 -19.85
N GLY A 413 22.16 29.37 -19.64
CA GLY A 413 21.27 28.24 -19.86
C GLY A 413 19.83 28.71 -19.96
N HIS A 414 19.32 28.69 -21.20
CA HIS A 414 17.96 29.03 -21.65
C HIS A 414 17.62 30.52 -21.84
N GLU A 415 18.12 31.09 -22.94
CA GLU A 415 17.52 32.27 -23.58
C GLU A 415 16.27 31.85 -24.39
N GLY A 416 15.16 31.60 -23.69
CA GLY A 416 13.82 31.61 -24.28
C GLY A 416 13.20 32.97 -24.00
N ARG A 417 13.34 33.94 -24.91
CA ARG A 417 12.71 35.27 -24.80
C ARG A 417 11.19 35.12 -24.90
N ILE A 418 10.50 35.07 -23.76
CA ILE A 418 9.07 35.35 -23.69
C ILE A 418 8.93 36.86 -23.87
N ARG A 419 8.27 37.28 -24.94
CA ARG A 419 7.90 38.69 -25.17
C ARG A 419 6.55 38.94 -24.52
N ASP A 420 6.52 39.84 -23.55
CA ASP A 420 5.28 40.43 -23.05
C ASP A 420 4.89 41.57 -23.99
N GLU A 421 3.85 41.37 -24.79
CA GLU A 421 3.32 42.36 -25.74
C GLU A 421 2.41 43.38 -25.04
N VAL A 422 2.98 44.30 -24.24
CA VAL A 422 2.31 45.57 -23.90
C VAL A 422 3.37 46.66 -23.70
N GLU A 423 3.59 47.50 -24.72
CA GLU A 423 4.42 48.70 -24.62
C GLU A 423 3.67 49.81 -23.87
N GLY A 424 3.85 49.86 -22.55
CA GLY A 424 3.38 50.96 -21.73
C GLY A 424 3.72 50.71 -20.26
N LYS A 425 4.73 51.43 -19.76
CA LYS A 425 5.26 51.45 -18.37
C LYS A 425 4.38 50.68 -17.35
N GLY A 426 4.60 49.38 -17.26
CA GLY A 426 3.95 48.53 -16.27
C GLY A 426 4.37 48.93 -14.86
N TYR A 427 3.38 49.05 -13.98
CA TYR A 427 3.55 49.45 -12.59
C TYR A 427 4.56 48.52 -11.90
N GLY A 428 5.74 49.05 -11.60
CA GLY A 428 6.86 48.24 -11.11
C GLY A 428 6.72 47.94 -9.62
N PHE A 429 7.28 46.82 -9.15
CA PHE A 429 7.32 46.45 -7.72
C PHE A 429 7.92 47.58 -6.84
N ARG A 430 8.80 48.39 -7.42
CA ARG A 430 9.41 49.55 -6.77
C ARG A 430 8.44 50.74 -6.62
N GLU A 431 7.48 50.89 -7.52
CA GLU A 431 6.39 51.87 -7.42
C GLU A 431 5.34 51.39 -6.42
N PHE A 432 5.04 50.08 -6.41
CA PHE A 432 4.19 49.44 -5.42
C PHE A 432 4.67 49.69 -3.98
N TRP A 433 5.97 49.52 -3.69
CA TRP A 433 6.52 49.81 -2.35
C TRP A 433 6.61 51.30 -2.04
N ARG A 434 6.84 52.15 -3.05
CA ARG A 434 6.82 53.61 -2.88
C ARG A 434 5.42 54.11 -2.50
N ASP A 435 4.37 53.52 -3.06
CA ASP A 435 2.98 53.89 -2.77
C ASP A 435 2.51 53.31 -1.42
N LEU A 436 2.99 52.12 -1.06
CA LEU A 436 2.61 51.44 0.18
C LEU A 436 3.25 52.06 1.44
N PHE A 437 4.42 52.68 1.31
CA PHE A 437 5.16 53.27 2.45
C PHE A 437 5.47 54.76 2.31
N GLY A 438 5.20 55.37 1.15
CA GLY A 438 5.37 56.80 0.92
C GLY A 438 4.15 57.61 1.40
N GLY A 439 4.12 57.97 2.67
CA GLY A 439 3.09 58.89 3.20
C GLY A 439 3.13 60.28 2.52
N PRO A 440 1.99 60.98 2.41
CA PRO A 440 1.90 62.25 1.69
C PRO A 440 2.67 63.37 2.42
N LYS A 441 3.68 63.94 1.76
CA LYS A 441 4.31 65.19 2.19
C LYS A 441 3.31 66.33 1.99
N ARG A 442 2.77 66.85 3.10
CA ARG A 442 2.12 68.17 3.17
C ARG A 442 3.10 69.23 2.65
N GLN A 443 2.88 69.72 1.42
CA GLN A 443 3.42 71.01 1.02
C GLN A 443 2.65 72.10 1.77
N ARG A 444 3.34 72.73 2.72
CA ARG A 444 2.96 74.03 3.27
C ARG A 444 3.25 75.06 2.19
N GLU A 445 2.24 75.54 1.49
CA GLU A 445 2.34 76.82 0.80
C GLU A 445 2.34 77.93 1.85
N ARG A 446 3.48 78.62 1.93
CA ARG A 446 3.62 79.92 2.60
C ARG A 446 3.05 80.96 1.65
N GLY A 447 2.15 81.79 2.15
CA GLY A 447 1.75 83.00 1.43
C GLY A 447 2.91 83.99 1.31
N ALA A 448 2.96 84.69 0.18
CA ALA A 448 3.58 86.00 0.03
C ALA A 448 3.02 86.69 -1.23
N ALA A 449 2.50 87.90 -1.00
CA ALA A 449 2.22 89.01 -1.92
C ALA A 449 1.15 88.83 -3.01
#